data_AF-A0A1H8L255-F1
#
_entry.id   AF-A0A1H8L255-F1
#
_cell.length_a   1.000
_cell.length_b   1.000
_cell.length_c   1.000
_cell.angle_alpha   90.00
_cell.angle_beta   90.00
_cell.angle_gamma   90.00
#
_symmetry.space_group_name_H-M   'P 1'
#
loop_
_entity.id
_entity.type
_entity.pdbx_description
1 polymer ?
#
loop_
_entity_poly.entity_id
_entity_poly.type
_entity_poly.pdbx_seq_one_letter_code
_entity_poly.pdbx_strand_id
1 'polypeptide(L)'
;MKASTQKWQEGIGVALTNEVRVGQFGDRCGVEHLISIESVEYSVAPAKLIFGSPRAVRDICTKAPAYIEEMQVRAEPYVLQQDGLDDLLALLTSDLRKLPVVLLSPYARGESNQIDPAKLARNLAGVAVVVRVEDPELTWDFADEVGRQLSCFNGAARIYWPGFSKASDPRSHRLFFGSWIEQVGPVVAARTIERAIFAVAAFRYVPDKRIADVMRRAEAAERQKVLEQKRATGDEFWEDYEQTVDKLREAEEQIAGLEAENANLRANQQVFFATGPEGPEELPQTEATEELAFSSVAEAVEAAALRCKNLEMLDTATSAAAASPFQRPYDIYKALSDLDEIVDVWSKSRDEKGSGGDLLQHLRDRGWGKRSSMHISDTTRGKLRSHYEFEYQGKKQLFEPHITIGAGDPNSCASIHFIFDQRRLKMVVGHVGKHLPNTKT
;
A
#
# COMPACT_ATOMS: atom_id res chain seq x y z
N MET A 1 33.36 21.92 7.33
CA MET A 1 31.93 21.62 7.58
C MET A 1 31.22 22.94 7.85
N LYS A 2 30.10 23.23 7.19
CA LYS A 2 29.26 24.40 7.48
C LYS A 2 27.92 23.89 8.01
N ALA A 3 27.60 24.18 9.27
CA ALA A 3 26.25 24.03 9.81
C ALA A 3 25.58 25.41 9.69
N SER A 4 24.42 25.46 9.03
CA SER A 4 23.61 26.68 8.97
C SER A 4 22.22 26.36 9.51
N THR A 5 21.89 26.93 10.66
CA THR A 5 20.55 26.85 11.24
C THR A 5 19.79 28.09 10.80
N GLN A 6 18.69 27.90 10.07
CA GLN A 6 17.83 29.00 9.62
C GLN A 6 16.42 28.78 10.15
N LYS A 7 15.95 29.69 11.03
CA LYS A 7 14.55 29.74 11.48
C LYS A 7 13.72 30.42 10.39
N TRP A 8 12.68 29.76 9.89
CA TRP A 8 11.73 30.35 8.95
C TRP A 8 10.28 30.00 9.29
N GLN A 9 9.41 30.99 9.06
CA GLN A 9 7.94 31.00 9.17
C GLN A 9 7.35 30.78 10.56
N GLU A 10 6.92 31.89 11.18
CA GLU A 10 5.86 31.89 12.19
C GLU A 10 4.51 31.66 11.47
N GLY A 11 3.95 30.48 11.60
CA GLY A 11 2.62 30.16 11.09
C GLY A 11 1.94 29.15 12.01
N ILE A 12 0.85 29.59 12.66
CA ILE A 12 -0.07 28.76 13.46
C ILE A 12 0.64 27.92 14.54
N GLY A 13 1.18 28.55 15.58
CA GLY A 13 1.57 27.84 16.82
C GLY A 13 2.73 26.83 16.71
N VAL A 14 3.45 26.78 15.59
CA VAL A 14 4.66 25.95 15.39
C VAL A 14 5.82 26.75 14.80
N ALA A 15 7.05 26.39 15.20
CA ALA A 15 8.31 26.83 14.64
C ALA A 15 8.97 25.69 13.87
N LEU A 16 9.44 25.98 12.64
CA LEU A 16 10.19 25.07 11.80
C LEU A 16 11.68 25.41 11.86
N THR A 17 12.49 24.42 12.23
CA THR A 17 13.95 24.49 12.21
C THR A 17 14.49 23.53 11.16
N ASN A 18 15.39 24.05 10.32
CA ASN A 18 16.08 23.26 9.30
C ASN A 18 17.58 23.29 9.61
N GLU A 19 18.16 22.12 9.76
CA GLU A 19 19.60 21.94 9.92
C GLU A 19 20.11 21.11 8.73
N VAL A 20 21.09 21.67 8.02
CA VAL A 20 21.74 20.98 6.90
C VAL A 20 23.20 20.75 7.26
N ARG A 21 23.64 19.49 7.18
CA ARG A 21 25.01 19.06 7.45
C ARG A 21 25.60 18.50 6.16
N VAL A 22 26.82 18.92 5.84
CA VAL A 22 27.52 18.48 4.63
C VAL A 22 28.96 18.13 4.97
N GLY A 23 29.40 16.93 4.57
CA GLY A 23 30.75 16.43 4.77
C GLY A 23 31.31 15.78 3.51
N GLN A 24 32.59 15.95 3.23
CA GLN A 24 33.28 15.27 2.13
C GLN A 24 34.02 14.04 2.64
N PHE A 25 33.79 12.90 1.98
CA PHE A 25 34.36 11.59 2.33
C PHE A 25 34.97 10.97 1.07
N GLY A 26 36.24 11.29 0.81
CA GLY A 26 36.92 10.88 -0.42
C GLY A 26 36.29 11.53 -1.65
N ASP A 27 35.80 10.70 -2.57
CA ASP A 27 35.10 11.09 -3.80
C ASP A 27 33.59 11.35 -3.60
N ARG A 28 33.06 11.11 -2.39
CA ARG A 28 31.64 11.28 -2.08
C ARG A 28 31.38 12.47 -1.15
N CYS A 29 30.18 13.04 -1.28
CA CYS A 29 29.67 14.07 -0.39
C CYS A 29 28.48 13.51 0.39
N GLY A 30 28.58 13.51 1.72
CA GLY A 30 27.47 13.18 2.61
C GLY A 30 26.65 14.43 2.90
N VAL A 31 25.32 14.31 2.79
CA VAL A 31 24.38 15.39 3.09
C VAL A 31 23.30 14.87 4.03
N GLU A 32 23.12 15.54 5.16
CA GLU A 32 22.00 15.33 6.07
C GLU A 32 21.15 16.61 6.10
N HIS A 33 19.83 16.47 6.03
CA HIS A 33 18.89 17.57 6.21
C HIS A 33 17.87 17.15 7.27
N LEU A 34 18.04 17.70 8.48
CA LEU A 34 17.12 17.51 9.59
C LEU A 34 16.09 18.64 9.60
N ILE A 35 14.82 18.27 9.67
CA ILE A 35 13.69 19.20 9.83
C ILE A 35 13.04 18.89 11.15
N SER A 36 13.00 19.88 12.03
CA SER A 36 12.33 19.80 13.32
C SER A 36 11.16 20.78 13.35
N ILE A 37 10.09 20.34 14.00
CA ILE A 37 8.90 21.14 14.25
C ILE A 37 8.72 21.18 15.75
N GLU A 38 8.71 22.38 16.29
CA GLU A 38 8.47 22.64 17.70
C GLU A 38 7.17 23.41 17.81
N SER A 39 6.34 23.06 18.79
CA SER A 39 5.19 23.90 19.10
C SER A 39 5.66 25.11 19.89
N VAL A 40 5.25 26.31 19.47
CA VAL A 40 5.57 27.56 20.17
C VAL A 40 4.51 27.94 21.20
N GLU A 41 3.38 27.22 21.21
CA GLU A 41 2.27 27.43 22.12
C GLU A 41 1.78 26.08 22.66
N TYR A 42 1.38 26.01 23.92
CA TYR A 42 0.76 24.80 24.47
C TYR A 42 -0.69 24.67 23.97
N SER A 43 -0.86 24.35 22.68
CA SER A 43 -2.16 24.13 22.05
C SER A 43 -2.19 22.73 21.44
N VAL A 44 -3.20 21.95 21.82
CA VAL A 44 -3.47 20.65 21.20
C VAL A 44 -4.47 20.87 20.07
N ALA A 45 -3.96 21.11 18.86
CA ALA A 45 -4.75 21.27 17.65
C ALA A 45 -4.18 20.40 16.52
N PRO A 46 -5.01 19.83 15.63
CA PRO A 46 -4.51 19.10 14.47
C PRO A 46 -3.67 20.03 13.57
N ALA A 47 -2.35 19.92 13.65
CA ALA A 47 -1.46 20.70 12.80
C ALA A 47 -1.60 20.22 11.34
N LYS A 48 -2.12 21.08 10.46
CA LYS A 48 -2.17 20.82 9.01
C LYS A 48 -0.80 21.10 8.40
N LEU A 49 0.19 20.28 8.74
CA LEU A 49 1.53 20.36 8.17
C LEU A 49 1.55 19.66 6.81
N ILE A 50 2.07 20.35 5.81
CA ILE A 50 2.28 19.81 4.48
C ILE A 50 3.76 19.51 4.36
N PHE A 51 4.09 18.22 4.39
CA PHE A 51 5.45 17.74 4.20
C PHE A 51 5.69 17.42 2.74
N GLY A 52 6.90 17.76 2.29
CA GLY A 52 7.45 17.34 1.02
C GLY A 52 8.96 17.31 1.15
N SER A 53 9.64 16.55 0.29
CA SER A 53 11.10 16.54 0.25
C SER A 53 11.63 17.98 0.14
N PRO A 54 12.56 18.41 0.99
CA PRO A 54 13.15 19.74 0.90
C PRO A 54 13.73 20.02 -0.49
N ARG A 55 13.70 21.29 -0.89
CA ARG A 55 14.24 21.70 -2.20
C ARG A 55 15.70 21.30 -2.38
N ALA A 56 16.52 21.42 -1.33
CA ALA A 56 17.93 21.03 -1.38
C ALA A 56 18.08 19.53 -1.70
N VAL A 57 17.31 18.66 -1.05
CA VAL A 57 17.31 17.21 -1.30
C VAL A 57 16.85 16.90 -2.72
N ARG A 58 15.78 17.55 -3.20
CA ARG A 58 15.30 17.39 -4.57
C ARG A 58 16.36 17.79 -5.59
N ASP A 59 16.97 18.96 -5.41
CA ASP A 59 18.02 19.47 -6.28
C ASP A 59 19.22 18.53 -6.34
N ILE A 60 19.64 17.95 -5.20
CA ILE A 60 20.72 16.95 -5.15
C ILE A 60 20.32 15.69 -5.94
N CYS A 61 19.14 15.15 -5.67
CA CYS A 61 18.62 13.95 -6.35
C CYS A 61 18.34 14.16 -7.85
N THR A 62 18.28 15.41 -8.34
CA THR A 62 18.15 15.74 -9.76
C THR A 62 19.50 16.01 -10.43
N LYS A 63 20.41 16.72 -9.76
CA LYS A 63 21.64 17.26 -10.38
C LYS A 63 22.84 16.33 -10.26
N ALA A 64 22.80 15.35 -9.36
CA ALA A 64 23.89 14.43 -9.12
C ALA A 64 23.38 13.01 -8.83
N PRO A 65 24.20 11.97 -9.09
CA PRO A 65 23.93 10.64 -8.56
C PRO A 65 23.87 10.69 -7.03
N ALA A 66 22.67 10.51 -6.47
CA ALA A 66 22.43 10.48 -5.04
C ALA A 66 22.17 9.04 -4.60
N TYR A 67 22.68 8.70 -3.42
CA TYR A 67 22.57 7.36 -2.86
C TYR A 67 22.16 7.44 -1.40
N ILE A 68 21.31 6.50 -0.99
CA ILE A 68 21.05 6.19 0.41
C ILE A 68 21.62 4.81 0.64
N GLU A 69 22.76 4.75 1.34
CA GLU A 69 23.66 3.60 1.34
C GLU A 69 24.06 3.21 -0.09
N GLU A 70 23.66 2.04 -0.55
CA GLU A 70 23.91 1.53 -1.91
C GLU A 70 22.75 1.79 -2.87
N MET A 71 21.59 2.23 -2.37
CA MET A 71 20.40 2.44 -3.16
C MET A 71 20.44 3.81 -3.83
N GLN A 72 20.48 3.85 -5.17
CA GLN A 72 20.39 5.09 -5.91
C GLN A 72 18.98 5.70 -5.74
N VAL A 73 18.94 7.01 -5.46
CA VAL A 73 17.70 7.78 -5.36
C VAL A 73 17.68 8.91 -6.36
N ARG A 74 16.51 9.17 -6.93
CA ARG A 74 16.28 10.20 -7.93
C ARG A 74 14.99 10.95 -7.59
N ALA A 75 14.89 12.21 -8.01
CA ALA A 75 13.65 12.98 -7.92
C ALA A 75 12.73 12.73 -9.14
N GLU A 76 12.89 11.60 -9.81
CA GLU A 76 12.19 11.19 -11.03
C GLU A 76 11.70 9.74 -10.90
N PRO A 77 10.57 9.38 -11.52
CA PRO A 77 10.05 8.04 -11.44
C PRO A 77 10.88 7.09 -12.31
N TYR A 78 11.07 5.87 -11.83
CA TYR A 78 11.61 4.78 -12.64
C TYR A 78 10.50 4.22 -13.52
N VAL A 79 10.78 4.11 -14.82
CA VAL A 79 9.84 3.51 -15.77
C VAL A 79 10.14 2.01 -15.83
N LEU A 80 9.15 1.18 -15.48
CA LEU A 80 9.26 -0.27 -15.59
C LEU A 80 8.92 -0.70 -17.02
N GLN A 81 9.93 -1.23 -17.72
CA GLN A 81 9.83 -1.85 -19.04
C GLN A 81 9.77 -3.38 -18.93
N GLN A 82 9.50 -4.08 -20.03
CA GLN A 82 9.23 -5.52 -20.02
C GLN A 82 10.38 -6.37 -19.44
N ASP A 83 11.62 -5.98 -19.69
CA ASP A 83 12.83 -6.64 -19.19
C ASP A 83 13.20 -6.27 -17.74
N GLY A 84 12.55 -5.25 -17.17
CA GLY A 84 12.85 -4.74 -15.83
C GLY A 84 12.11 -5.43 -14.68
N LEU A 85 11.25 -6.41 -14.96
CA LEU A 85 10.44 -7.06 -13.93
C LEU A 85 11.30 -7.79 -12.88
N ASP A 86 12.31 -8.54 -13.33
CA ASP A 86 13.22 -9.26 -12.44
C ASP A 86 14.03 -8.29 -11.55
N ASP A 87 14.47 -7.18 -12.12
CA ASP A 87 15.16 -6.11 -11.38
C ASP A 87 14.26 -5.48 -10.32
N LEU A 88 12.98 -5.25 -10.63
CA LEU A 88 12.01 -4.75 -9.66
C LEU A 88 11.78 -5.78 -8.54
N LEU A 89 11.63 -7.06 -8.87
CA LEU A 89 11.45 -8.11 -7.87
C LEU A 89 12.68 -8.21 -6.95
N ALA A 90 13.88 -8.23 -7.53
CA ALA A 90 15.14 -8.23 -6.80
C ALA A 90 15.25 -6.99 -5.88
N LEU A 91 14.86 -5.81 -6.36
CA LEU A 91 14.82 -4.60 -5.55
C LEU A 91 13.82 -4.73 -4.39
N LEU A 92 12.60 -5.19 -4.65
CA LEU A 92 11.55 -5.29 -3.65
C LEU A 92 11.91 -6.28 -2.54
N THR A 93 12.51 -7.43 -2.86
CA THR A 93 12.90 -8.47 -1.89
C THR A 93 14.30 -8.30 -1.31
N SER A 94 15.04 -7.25 -1.68
CA SER A 94 16.39 -7.02 -1.16
C SER A 94 16.37 -6.52 0.29
N ASP A 95 17.11 -7.21 1.18
CA ASP A 95 17.34 -6.77 2.56
C ASP A 95 18.26 -5.54 2.65
N LEU A 96 18.97 -5.23 1.57
CA LEU A 96 19.77 -4.02 1.44
C LEU A 96 18.89 -2.80 1.14
N ARG A 97 17.66 -2.98 0.66
CA ARG A 97 16.75 -1.88 0.36
C ARG A 97 16.37 -1.14 1.64
N LYS A 98 16.64 0.17 1.65
CA LYS A 98 16.41 1.02 2.83
C LYS A 98 15.18 1.93 2.72
N LEU A 99 14.62 2.08 1.52
CA LEU A 99 13.50 2.98 1.27
C LEU A 99 12.28 2.22 0.74
N PRO A 100 11.07 2.70 1.05
CA PRO A 100 9.88 2.19 0.39
C PRO A 100 9.90 2.46 -1.11
N VAL A 101 9.28 1.55 -1.85
CA VAL A 101 8.98 1.72 -3.29
C VAL A 101 7.48 1.97 -3.42
N VAL A 102 7.11 3.04 -4.12
CA VAL A 102 5.73 3.31 -4.52
C VAL A 102 5.57 2.89 -5.97
N LEU A 103 4.81 1.82 -6.20
CA LEU A 103 4.51 1.32 -7.54
C LEU A 103 3.19 1.92 -8.02
N LEU A 104 3.18 2.50 -9.21
CA LEU A 104 2.00 3.05 -9.88
C LEU A 104 1.68 2.18 -11.11
N SER A 105 0.53 1.52 -11.07
CA SER A 105 0.06 0.69 -12.19
C SER A 105 -0.81 1.52 -13.17
N PRO A 106 -0.78 1.21 -14.48
CA PRO A 106 -1.75 1.71 -15.44
C PRO A 106 -3.11 1.01 -15.26
N TYR A 107 -4.13 1.55 -15.90
CA TYR A 107 -5.44 0.90 -16.06
C TYR A 107 -5.36 -0.22 -17.09
N ALA A 108 -6.35 -1.12 -17.06
CA ALA A 108 -6.36 -2.31 -17.92
C ALA A 108 -6.38 -2.00 -19.43
N ARG A 109 -6.85 -0.81 -19.86
CA ARG A 109 -6.86 -0.41 -21.27
C ARG A 109 -5.61 0.39 -21.67
N GLY A 110 -4.62 0.49 -20.78
CA GLY A 110 -3.36 1.18 -21.02
C GLY A 110 -3.34 2.65 -20.60
N GLU A 111 -4.43 3.20 -20.05
CA GLU A 111 -4.38 4.55 -19.51
C GLU A 111 -3.42 4.61 -18.32
N SER A 112 -2.64 5.68 -18.24
CA SER A 112 -1.73 5.87 -17.11
C SER A 112 -2.49 6.08 -15.80
N ASN A 113 -1.81 5.80 -14.69
CA ASN A 113 -2.30 6.16 -13.35
C ASN A 113 -2.67 7.66 -13.29
N GLN A 114 -3.75 8.01 -12.58
CA GLN A 114 -4.14 9.42 -12.44
C GLN A 114 -3.18 10.25 -11.58
N ILE A 115 -2.41 9.61 -10.70
CA ILE A 115 -1.35 10.27 -9.94
C ILE A 115 -0.18 10.56 -10.87
N ASP A 116 0.22 11.83 -10.94
CA ASP A 116 1.41 12.26 -11.67
C ASP A 116 2.68 11.64 -11.04
N PRO A 117 3.35 10.70 -11.72
CA PRO A 117 4.50 9.99 -11.18
C PRO A 117 5.70 10.92 -10.96
N ALA A 118 5.87 11.94 -11.81
CA ALA A 118 6.99 12.88 -11.73
C ALA A 118 6.80 13.88 -10.58
N LYS A 119 5.56 14.31 -10.34
CA LYS A 119 5.25 15.12 -9.16
C LYS A 119 5.42 14.33 -7.86
N LEU A 120 4.95 13.08 -7.83
CA LEU A 120 5.09 12.22 -6.66
C LEU A 120 6.56 11.90 -6.35
N ALA A 121 7.36 11.55 -7.36
CA ALA A 121 8.79 11.27 -7.20
C ALA A 121 9.55 12.49 -6.66
N ARG A 122 9.26 13.69 -7.16
CA ARG A 122 9.84 14.93 -6.64
C ARG A 122 9.47 15.18 -5.18
N ASN A 123 8.22 14.92 -4.79
CA ASN A 123 7.76 15.13 -3.42
C ASN A 123 8.35 14.10 -2.45
N LEU A 124 8.64 12.88 -2.92
CA LEU A 124 9.18 11.78 -2.13
C LEU A 124 10.71 11.62 -2.24
N ALA A 125 11.40 12.53 -2.93
CA ALA A 125 12.86 12.43 -3.13
C ALA A 125 13.60 12.26 -1.79
N GLY A 126 14.51 11.29 -1.73
CA GLY A 126 15.28 10.96 -0.53
C GLY A 126 14.52 10.17 0.55
N VAL A 127 13.20 9.96 0.43
CA VAL A 127 12.42 9.17 1.41
C VAL A 127 11.68 7.99 0.79
N ALA A 128 11.45 7.97 -0.53
CA ALA A 128 10.94 6.81 -1.25
C ALA A 128 11.39 6.83 -2.72
N VAL A 129 11.27 5.68 -3.38
CA VAL A 129 11.43 5.54 -4.82
C VAL A 129 10.07 5.34 -5.47
N VAL A 130 9.79 6.03 -6.57
CA VAL A 130 8.55 5.87 -7.33
C VAL A 130 8.85 5.08 -8.60
N VAL A 131 8.09 4.02 -8.83
CA VAL A 131 8.15 3.20 -10.04
C VAL A 131 6.79 3.31 -10.76
N ARG A 132 6.81 3.64 -12.05
CA ARG A 132 5.62 3.64 -12.91
C ARG A 132 5.72 2.46 -13.86
N VAL A 133 4.68 1.65 -13.91
CA VAL A 133 4.49 0.64 -14.95
C VAL A 133 3.82 1.30 -16.16
N GLU A 134 4.35 1.05 -17.36
CA GLU A 134 3.72 1.54 -18.61
C GLU A 134 2.87 0.48 -19.28
N ASP A 135 3.34 -0.77 -19.29
CA ASP A 135 2.64 -1.89 -19.91
C ASP A 135 1.68 -2.57 -18.92
N PRO A 136 0.36 -2.60 -19.19
CA PRO A 136 -0.59 -3.34 -18.36
C PRO A 136 -0.26 -4.84 -18.25
N GLU A 137 0.38 -5.45 -19.24
CA GLU A 137 0.76 -6.88 -19.21
C GLU A 137 1.73 -7.16 -18.05
N LEU A 138 2.67 -6.25 -17.79
CA LEU A 138 3.61 -6.38 -16.66
C LEU A 138 2.93 -6.38 -15.29
N THR A 139 1.73 -5.80 -15.17
CA THR A 139 1.00 -5.86 -13.90
C THR A 139 0.47 -7.27 -13.62
N TRP A 140 0.19 -8.05 -14.66
CA TRP A 140 -0.22 -9.45 -14.55
C TRP A 140 0.97 -10.34 -14.26
N ASP A 141 2.07 -10.17 -15.00
CA ASP A 141 3.31 -10.92 -14.76
C ASP A 141 3.84 -10.68 -13.33
N PHE A 142 3.81 -9.42 -12.89
CA PHE A 142 4.14 -9.07 -11.51
C PHE A 142 3.19 -9.73 -10.51
N ALA A 143 1.87 -9.79 -10.79
CA ALA A 143 0.90 -10.44 -9.92
C ALA A 143 1.08 -11.96 -9.83
N ASP A 144 1.54 -12.60 -10.89
CA ASP A 144 1.89 -14.02 -10.91
C ASP A 144 3.14 -14.28 -10.04
N GLU A 145 4.08 -13.34 -10.02
CA GLU A 145 5.31 -13.44 -9.24
C GLU A 145 5.14 -13.17 -7.74
N VAL A 146 4.41 -12.11 -7.35
CA VAL A 146 4.25 -11.74 -5.93
C VAL A 146 2.94 -12.21 -5.31
N GLY A 147 2.01 -12.73 -6.12
CA GLY A 147 0.66 -13.09 -5.70
C GLY A 147 -0.32 -11.91 -5.74
N ARG A 148 -1.58 -12.21 -6.05
CA ARG A 148 -2.63 -11.20 -6.28
C ARG A 148 -2.83 -10.23 -5.11
N GLN A 149 -2.73 -10.70 -3.88
CA GLN A 149 -2.91 -9.85 -2.71
C GLN A 149 -1.77 -8.85 -2.52
N LEU A 150 -0.58 -9.12 -3.05
CA LEU A 150 0.60 -8.24 -3.02
C LEU A 150 0.83 -7.48 -4.33
N SER A 151 0.03 -7.72 -5.38
CA SER A 151 0.11 -7.03 -6.68
C SER A 151 -0.37 -5.56 -6.68
N CYS A 152 -0.03 -4.80 -7.73
CA CYS A 152 -0.55 -3.44 -7.97
C CYS A 152 -1.11 -3.36 -9.39
N PHE A 153 -2.40 -3.06 -9.54
CA PHE A 153 -3.10 -3.21 -10.81
C PHE A 153 -4.21 -2.17 -11.01
N ASN A 154 -4.68 -2.04 -12.25
CA ASN A 154 -5.86 -1.26 -12.64
C ASN A 154 -5.90 0.17 -12.06
N GLY A 155 -4.86 0.94 -12.34
CA GLY A 155 -4.76 2.33 -11.90
C GLY A 155 -4.44 2.49 -10.41
N ALA A 156 -4.12 1.42 -9.70
CA ALA A 156 -3.75 1.49 -8.29
C ALA A 156 -2.32 2.03 -8.06
N ALA A 157 -2.09 2.46 -6.82
CA ALA A 157 -0.78 2.77 -6.26
C ALA A 157 -0.52 1.86 -5.05
N ARG A 158 0.69 1.31 -4.89
CA ARG A 158 1.04 0.45 -3.75
C ARG A 158 2.36 0.87 -3.11
N ILE A 159 2.40 0.88 -1.78
CA ILE A 159 3.63 1.11 -1.01
C ILE A 159 4.23 -0.24 -0.61
N TYR A 160 5.43 -0.53 -1.07
CA TYR A 160 6.25 -1.65 -0.61
C TYR A 160 7.31 -1.16 0.36
N TRP A 161 7.10 -1.33 1.66
CA TRP A 161 8.11 -1.06 2.67
C TRP A 161 9.31 -2.02 2.60
N PRO A 162 10.49 -1.63 3.10
CA PRO A 162 11.63 -2.52 3.32
C PRO A 162 11.23 -3.79 4.10
N GLY A 163 11.92 -4.91 3.85
CA GLY A 163 11.57 -6.22 4.42
C GLY A 163 10.38 -6.91 3.72
N PHE A 164 10.01 -6.45 2.53
CA PHE A 164 8.97 -7.09 1.72
C PHE A 164 9.42 -8.49 1.30
N SER A 165 8.49 -9.44 1.39
CA SER A 165 8.61 -10.78 0.85
C SER A 165 7.30 -11.18 0.18
N LYS A 166 7.33 -12.23 -0.64
CA LYS A 166 6.13 -12.81 -1.27
C LYS A 166 5.14 -13.42 -0.24
N ALA A 167 5.55 -13.57 1.03
CA ALA A 167 4.73 -14.05 2.12
C ALA A 167 4.27 -12.94 3.08
N SER A 168 4.61 -11.67 2.81
CA SER A 168 4.26 -10.55 3.68
C SER A 168 2.75 -10.32 3.75
N ASP A 169 2.27 -9.81 4.89
CA ASP A 169 0.87 -9.38 5.03
C ASP A 169 0.59 -8.23 4.04
N PRO A 170 -0.42 -8.37 3.15
CA PRO A 170 -0.85 -7.32 2.25
C PRO A 170 -1.18 -5.98 2.92
N ARG A 171 -1.62 -5.98 4.18
CA ARG A 171 -1.94 -4.76 4.93
C ARG A 171 -0.69 -3.98 5.32
N SER A 172 0.42 -4.68 5.58
CA SER A 172 1.71 -4.04 5.83
C SER A 172 2.21 -3.29 4.59
N HIS A 173 1.80 -3.69 3.38
CA HIS A 173 2.16 -3.06 2.11
C HIS A 173 0.93 -2.46 1.43
N ARG A 174 0.45 -1.34 1.97
CA ARG A 174 -0.86 -0.76 1.63
C ARG A 174 -1.06 -0.52 0.12
N LEU A 175 -2.21 -0.98 -0.38
CA LEU A 175 -2.72 -0.72 -1.73
C LEU A 175 -3.74 0.41 -1.69
N PHE A 176 -3.63 1.34 -2.64
CA PHE A 176 -4.59 2.41 -2.91
C PHE A 176 -5.22 2.13 -4.27
N PHE A 177 -6.49 1.69 -4.28
CA PHE A 177 -7.17 1.30 -5.51
C PHE A 177 -7.36 2.46 -6.47
N GLY A 178 -7.31 2.18 -7.78
CA GLY A 178 -7.58 3.17 -8.83
C GLY A 178 -8.95 3.85 -8.68
N SER A 179 -9.98 3.09 -8.33
CA SER A 179 -11.33 3.61 -8.06
C SER A 179 -11.38 4.59 -6.89
N TRP A 180 -10.58 4.36 -5.85
CA TRP A 180 -10.46 5.30 -4.73
C TRP A 180 -9.73 6.57 -5.16
N ILE A 181 -8.64 6.44 -5.94
CA ILE A 181 -7.89 7.57 -6.50
C ILE A 181 -8.80 8.45 -7.37
N GLU A 182 -9.64 7.83 -8.20
CA GLU A 182 -10.69 8.47 -8.99
C GLU A 182 -11.67 9.25 -8.12
N GLN A 183 -12.18 8.60 -7.07
CA GLN A 183 -13.18 9.18 -6.18
C GLN A 183 -12.66 10.41 -5.42
N VAL A 184 -11.46 10.33 -4.85
CA VAL A 184 -10.89 11.43 -4.02
C VAL A 184 -10.12 12.46 -4.86
N GLY A 185 -9.79 12.11 -6.10
CA GLY A 185 -8.95 12.88 -7.00
C GLY A 185 -7.44 12.68 -6.76
N PRO A 186 -6.62 12.82 -7.81
CA PRO A 186 -5.21 12.45 -7.78
C PRO A 186 -4.37 13.26 -6.79
N VAL A 187 -4.75 14.52 -6.52
CA VAL A 187 -4.03 15.38 -5.56
C VAL A 187 -4.22 14.90 -4.12
N VAL A 188 -5.43 14.48 -3.74
CA VAL A 188 -5.71 13.98 -2.39
C VAL A 188 -5.09 12.61 -2.19
N ALA A 189 -5.17 11.75 -3.21
CA ALA A 189 -4.54 10.44 -3.19
C ALA A 189 -3.01 10.53 -3.01
N ALA A 190 -2.34 11.34 -3.83
CA ALA A 190 -0.89 11.56 -3.72
C ALA A 190 -0.49 12.06 -2.32
N ARG A 191 -1.21 13.06 -1.79
CA ARG A 191 -0.97 13.58 -0.43
C ARG A 191 -1.15 12.53 0.67
N THR A 192 -2.08 11.60 0.48
CA THR A 192 -2.31 10.51 1.45
C THR A 192 -1.15 9.53 1.46
N ILE A 193 -0.63 9.17 0.28
CA ILE A 193 0.57 8.34 0.11
C ILE A 193 1.79 9.05 0.71
N GLU A 194 1.99 10.32 0.39
CA GLU A 194 3.07 11.16 0.91
C GLU A 194 3.07 11.17 2.45
N ARG A 195 1.91 11.44 3.08
CA ARG A 195 1.77 11.44 4.54
C ARG A 195 2.09 10.09 5.18
N ALA A 196 1.62 9.00 4.59
CA ALA A 196 1.92 7.65 5.08
C ALA A 196 3.44 7.38 5.08
N ILE A 197 4.15 7.86 4.05
CA ILE A 197 5.60 7.73 3.94
C ILE A 197 6.34 8.62 4.93
N PHE A 198 5.97 9.91 5.01
CA PHE A 198 6.61 10.85 5.93
C PHE A 198 6.44 10.49 7.40
N ALA A 199 5.28 9.93 7.77
CA ALA A 199 5.02 9.48 9.14
C ALA A 199 6.02 8.41 9.61
N VAL A 200 6.40 7.48 8.72
CA VAL A 200 7.40 6.44 9.03
C VAL A 200 8.83 6.97 8.87
N ALA A 201 9.07 7.81 7.85
CA ALA A 201 10.40 8.37 7.57
C ALA A 201 10.93 9.24 8.73
N ALA A 202 10.05 9.87 9.51
CA ALA A 202 10.42 10.65 10.69
C ALA A 202 11.22 9.81 11.73
N PHE A 203 10.99 8.50 11.80
CA PHE A 203 11.67 7.61 12.75
C PHE A 203 12.94 6.95 12.18
N ARG A 204 13.28 7.20 10.91
CA ARG A 204 14.38 6.53 10.21
C ARG A 204 15.75 7.18 10.46
N TYR A 205 15.79 8.44 10.88
CA TYR A 205 17.05 9.19 10.94
C TYR A 205 18.01 8.58 11.96
N VAL A 206 19.18 8.17 11.47
CA VAL A 206 20.35 7.81 12.26
C VAL A 206 21.49 8.70 11.75
N PRO A 207 22.10 9.54 12.60
CA PRO A 207 23.24 10.36 12.20
C PRO A 207 24.38 9.50 11.65
N ASP A 208 25.02 9.92 10.55
CA ASP A 208 26.24 9.27 10.09
C ASP A 208 27.32 9.47 11.18
N LYS A 209 27.85 8.38 11.72
CA LYS A 209 28.87 8.43 12.79
C LYS A 209 30.05 9.31 12.42
N ARG A 210 30.45 9.34 11.14
CA ARG A 210 31.56 10.16 10.66
C ARG A 210 31.22 11.65 10.73
N ILE A 211 29.98 12.03 10.40
CA ILE A 211 29.48 13.40 10.52
C ILE A 211 29.32 13.76 11.99
N ALA A 212 28.68 12.89 12.78
CA ALA A 212 28.43 13.09 14.20
C ALA A 212 29.73 13.24 15.03
N ASP A 213 30.76 12.43 14.75
CA ASP A 213 32.04 12.52 15.46
C ASP A 213 32.79 13.81 15.16
N VAL A 214 32.75 14.26 13.90
CA VAL A 214 33.35 15.54 13.50
C VAL A 214 32.61 16.71 14.15
N MET A 215 31.28 16.66 14.22
CA MET A 215 30.48 17.68 14.91
C MET A 215 30.74 17.72 16.40
N ARG A 216 30.70 16.57 17.08
CA ARG A 216 30.99 16.50 18.52
C ARG A 216 32.36 17.12 18.84
N ARG A 217 33.38 16.83 18.03
CA ARG A 217 34.71 17.43 18.18
C ARG A 217 34.72 18.94 17.92
N ALA A 218 34.02 19.41 16.88
CA ALA A 218 33.95 20.83 16.55
C ALA A 218 33.20 21.64 17.62
N GLU A 219 32.08 21.14 18.11
CA GLU A 219 31.30 21.74 19.19
C GLU A 219 32.05 21.72 20.52
N ALA A 220 32.76 20.63 20.85
CA ALA A 220 33.62 20.57 22.02
C ALA A 220 34.77 21.59 21.93
N ALA A 221 35.40 21.72 20.76
CA ALA A 221 36.47 22.70 20.54
C ALA A 221 35.96 24.15 20.62
N GLU A 222 34.77 24.44 20.10
CA GLU A 222 34.18 25.78 20.19
C GLU A 222 33.75 26.10 21.63
N ARG A 223 33.15 25.14 22.34
CA ARG A 223 32.89 25.25 23.79
C ARG A 223 34.17 25.54 24.55
N GLN A 224 35.26 24.84 24.25
CA GLN A 224 36.57 25.07 24.87
C GLN A 224 37.14 26.46 24.58
N LYS A 225 37.02 26.96 23.35
CA LYS A 225 37.44 28.34 23.03
C LYS A 225 36.63 29.39 23.75
N VAL A 226 35.30 29.21 23.81
CA VAL A 226 34.42 30.11 24.56
C VAL A 226 34.79 30.09 26.04
N LEU A 227 35.11 28.92 26.61
CA LEU A 227 35.62 28.78 27.97
C LEU A 227 36.94 29.53 28.17
N GLU A 228 37.92 29.37 27.28
CA GLU A 228 39.22 30.04 27.37
C GLU A 228 39.09 31.57 27.24
N GLN A 229 38.27 32.06 26.31
CA GLN A 229 38.00 33.49 26.14
C GLN A 229 37.31 34.08 27.36
N LYS A 230 36.32 33.38 27.90
CA LYS A 230 35.57 33.82 29.08
C LYS A 230 36.41 33.77 30.36
N ARG A 231 37.27 32.76 30.52
CA ARG A 231 38.25 32.65 31.61
C ARG A 231 39.23 33.83 31.62
N ALA A 232 39.59 34.34 30.45
CA ALA A 232 40.43 35.53 30.32
C ALA A 232 39.70 36.84 30.71
N THR A 233 38.36 36.88 30.73
CA THR A 233 37.57 38.08 31.08
C THR A 233 37.23 38.22 32.56
N GLY A 234 37.43 37.18 33.40
CA GLY A 234 37.53 37.34 34.87
C GLY A 234 36.25 37.43 35.71
N ASP A 235 35.05 37.08 35.19
CA ASP A 235 33.79 37.12 35.97
C ASP A 235 33.66 36.00 37.04
N GLU A 236 33.47 36.31 38.33
CA GLU A 236 33.43 35.34 39.46
C GLU A 236 32.41 34.16 39.39
N PHE A 237 31.65 33.99 38.30
CA PHE A 237 30.66 32.93 38.08
C PHE A 237 31.26 31.58 37.58
N TRP A 238 32.57 31.37 37.75
CA TRP A 238 33.33 30.34 37.02
C TRP A 238 33.25 28.92 37.57
N GLU A 239 33.30 28.72 38.89
CA GLU A 239 33.28 27.35 39.47
C GLU A 239 31.94 26.64 39.18
N ASP A 240 30.83 27.39 39.19
CA ASP A 240 29.49 26.85 38.90
C ASP A 240 29.33 26.51 37.40
N TYR A 241 29.96 27.30 36.52
CA TYR A 241 29.95 27.03 35.08
C TYR A 241 30.83 25.83 34.69
N GLU A 242 32.01 25.67 35.30
CA GLU A 242 32.89 24.51 35.11
C GLU A 242 32.21 23.22 35.59
N GLN A 243 31.55 23.27 36.76
CA GLN A 243 30.70 22.18 37.24
C GLN A 243 29.51 21.89 36.33
N THR A 244 28.92 22.91 35.69
CA THR A 244 27.83 22.73 34.73
C THR A 244 28.30 22.05 33.45
N VAL A 245 29.50 22.39 32.97
CA VAL A 245 30.11 21.73 31.80
C VAL A 245 30.48 20.28 32.10
N ASP A 246 31.03 20.01 33.29
CA ASP A 246 31.31 18.63 33.71
C ASP A 246 30.04 17.80 33.88
N LYS A 247 28.98 18.37 34.47
CA LYS A 247 27.66 17.71 34.54
C LYS A 247 27.05 17.47 33.14
N LEU A 248 27.25 18.41 32.20
CA LEU A 248 26.80 18.23 30.82
C LEU A 248 27.57 17.10 30.13
N ARG A 249 28.88 16.97 30.39
CA ARG A 249 29.71 15.88 29.89
C ARG A 249 29.26 14.52 30.45
N GLU A 250 29.03 14.44 31.76
CA GLU A 250 28.49 13.22 32.39
C GLU A 250 27.10 12.85 31.85
N ALA A 251 26.24 13.85 31.59
CA ALA A 251 24.94 13.63 30.97
C ALA A 251 25.05 13.17 29.51
N GLU A 252 25.97 13.72 28.72
CA GLU A 252 26.27 13.28 27.35
C GLU A 252 26.78 11.82 27.34
N GLU A 253 27.62 11.44 28.30
CA GLU A 253 28.08 10.04 28.48
C GLU A 253 26.94 9.10 28.88
N GLN A 254 26.04 9.52 29.77
CA GLN A 254 24.84 8.77 30.13
C GLN A 254 23.88 8.60 28.95
N ILE A 255 23.64 9.64 28.16
CA ILE A 255 22.80 9.56 26.96
C ILE A 255 23.40 8.57 25.97
N ALA A 256 24.71 8.60 25.73
CA ALA A 256 25.38 7.63 24.87
C ALA A 256 25.23 6.19 25.39
N GLY A 257 25.27 5.99 26.72
CA GLY A 257 24.98 4.70 27.36
C GLY A 257 23.54 4.23 27.15
N LEU A 258 22.56 5.12 27.38
CA LEU A 258 21.14 4.85 27.21
C LEU A 258 20.73 4.64 25.74
N GLU A 259 21.40 5.29 24.80
CA GLU A 259 21.22 5.08 23.36
C GLU A 259 21.75 3.71 22.93
N ALA A 260 22.90 3.28 23.47
CA ALA A 260 23.42 1.93 23.24
C ALA A 260 22.48 0.86 23.84
N GLU A 261 21.92 1.13 25.02
CA GLU A 261 20.92 0.25 25.64
C GLU A 261 19.61 0.23 24.85
N ASN A 262 19.12 1.37 24.36
CA ASN A 262 17.95 1.44 23.47
C ASN A 262 18.19 0.72 22.14
N ALA A 263 19.40 0.81 21.56
CA ALA A 263 19.75 0.08 20.36
C ALA A 263 19.72 -1.44 20.61
N ASN A 264 20.22 -1.89 21.77
CA ASN A 264 20.10 -3.28 22.21
C ASN A 264 18.62 -3.69 22.43
N LEU A 265 17.81 -2.85 23.08
CA LEU A 265 16.39 -3.11 23.30
C LEU A 265 15.60 -3.15 21.99
N ARG A 266 15.93 -2.30 21.02
CA ARG A 266 15.34 -2.32 19.66
C ARG A 266 15.74 -3.57 18.87
N ALA A 267 17.00 -4.00 18.98
CA ALA A 267 17.44 -5.28 18.42
C ALA A 267 16.70 -6.46 19.07
N ASN A 268 16.48 -6.42 20.39
CA ASN A 268 15.71 -7.42 21.12
C ASN A 268 14.20 -7.37 20.76
N GLN A 269 13.63 -6.19 20.53
CA GLN A 269 12.26 -6.04 20.04
C GLN A 269 12.09 -6.60 18.62
N GLN A 270 13.05 -6.41 17.72
CA GLN A 270 13.02 -7.02 16.38
C GLN A 270 13.02 -8.56 16.46
N VAL A 271 13.71 -9.14 17.44
CA VAL A 271 13.64 -10.59 17.72
C VAL A 271 12.28 -10.98 18.31
N PHE A 272 11.66 -10.12 19.13
CA PHE A 272 10.33 -10.36 19.71
C PHE A 272 9.20 -10.24 18.67
N PHE A 273 9.25 -9.27 17.74
CA PHE A 273 8.28 -9.13 16.65
C PHE A 273 8.37 -10.25 15.58
N ALA A 274 9.46 -11.03 15.56
CA ALA A 274 9.56 -12.25 14.76
C ALA A 274 8.80 -13.46 15.37
N THR A 275 8.39 -13.35 16.64
CA THR A 275 7.57 -14.33 17.37
C THR A 275 6.38 -13.58 17.97
N GLY A 276 5.32 -13.40 17.18
CA GLY A 276 4.16 -12.58 17.54
C GLY A 276 3.55 -12.89 18.91
N PRO A 277 2.91 -11.89 19.54
CA PRO A 277 1.46 -12.00 19.70
C PRO A 277 0.68 -10.68 19.57
N GLU A 278 -0.62 -10.88 19.29
CA GLU A 278 -1.82 -10.04 19.47
C GLU A 278 -1.63 -8.69 20.19
N GLY A 279 -2.11 -7.61 19.56
CA GLY A 279 -2.18 -6.28 20.17
C GLY A 279 -3.62 -5.78 20.31
N PRO A 280 -3.91 -4.92 21.31
CA PRO A 280 -5.07 -4.05 21.27
C PRO A 280 -4.72 -2.55 21.20
N GLU A 281 -5.67 -1.84 20.57
CA GLU A 281 -6.12 -0.44 20.75
C GLU A 281 -5.54 0.73 19.92
N GLU A 282 -6.34 1.06 18.88
CA GLU A 282 -7.06 2.32 18.59
C GLU A 282 -6.34 3.67 18.54
N LEU A 283 -6.40 4.30 17.36
CA LEU A 283 -6.46 5.75 17.12
C LEU A 283 -7.10 6.01 15.72
N PRO A 284 -7.69 7.19 15.45
CA PRO A 284 -9.12 7.46 15.38
C PRO A 284 -9.79 7.25 14.00
N GLN A 285 -11.07 6.89 14.08
CA GLN A 285 -12.04 6.73 13.00
C GLN A 285 -12.11 7.97 12.10
N THR A 286 -11.62 7.83 10.87
CA THR A 286 -12.02 8.68 9.74
C THR A 286 -12.71 7.76 8.75
N GLU A 287 -14.00 7.99 8.56
CA GLU A 287 -14.96 7.33 7.65
C GLU A 287 -14.27 6.44 6.60
N ALA A 288 -13.99 5.21 7.01
CA ALA A 288 -13.66 4.14 6.09
C ALA A 288 -14.99 3.72 5.46
N THR A 289 -15.09 3.90 4.15
CA THR A 289 -15.91 3.03 3.31
C THR A 289 -15.60 1.61 3.75
N GLU A 290 -16.58 0.91 4.34
CA GLU A 290 -16.46 -0.44 4.88
C GLU A 290 -15.53 -1.30 4.00
N GLU A 291 -14.34 -1.65 4.51
CA GLU A 291 -13.58 -2.78 3.99
C GLU A 291 -14.43 -4.01 4.26
N LEU A 292 -15.23 -4.43 3.27
CA LEU A 292 -16.05 -5.64 3.35
C LEU A 292 -15.13 -6.86 3.43
N ALA A 293 -14.74 -7.21 4.65
CA ALA A 293 -14.06 -8.47 4.97
C ALA A 293 -15.12 -9.50 5.35
N PHE A 294 -15.15 -10.62 4.63
CA PHE A 294 -16.03 -11.76 4.93
C PHE A 294 -15.20 -12.88 5.54
N SER A 295 -15.70 -13.48 6.61
CA SER A 295 -15.09 -14.64 7.28
C SER A 295 -15.40 -15.96 6.59
N SER A 296 -16.46 -16.02 5.76
CA SER A 296 -16.88 -17.24 5.06
C SER A 296 -17.62 -16.95 3.75
N VAL A 297 -17.73 -17.97 2.89
CA VAL A 297 -18.53 -17.89 1.65
C VAL A 297 -20.00 -17.66 1.94
N ALA A 298 -20.51 -18.22 3.03
CA ALA A 298 -21.88 -17.99 3.49
C ALA A 298 -22.14 -16.51 3.78
N GLU A 299 -21.23 -15.87 4.53
CA GLU A 299 -21.34 -14.45 4.87
C GLU A 299 -21.27 -13.56 3.62
N ALA A 300 -20.38 -13.88 2.68
CA ALA A 300 -20.30 -13.19 1.39
C ALA A 300 -21.60 -13.32 0.58
N VAL A 301 -22.22 -14.50 0.57
CA VAL A 301 -23.51 -14.73 -0.10
C VAL A 301 -24.65 -14.00 0.58
N GLU A 302 -24.70 -14.01 1.92
CA GLU A 302 -25.71 -13.29 2.70
C GLU A 302 -25.61 -11.78 2.47
N ALA A 303 -24.40 -11.23 2.52
CA ALA A 303 -24.15 -9.83 2.22
C ALA A 303 -24.55 -9.46 0.79
N ALA A 304 -24.25 -10.31 -0.20
CA ALA A 304 -24.67 -10.09 -1.58
C ALA A 304 -26.21 -10.16 -1.70
N ALA A 305 -26.87 -11.15 -1.10
CA ALA A 305 -28.32 -11.27 -1.11
C ALA A 305 -29.03 -10.06 -0.49
N LEU A 306 -28.41 -9.43 0.52
CA LEU A 306 -28.93 -8.23 1.17
C LEU A 306 -28.67 -6.95 0.35
N ARG A 307 -27.47 -6.81 -0.23
CA ARG A 307 -27.01 -5.56 -0.88
C ARG A 307 -27.35 -5.49 -2.37
N CYS A 308 -27.45 -6.63 -3.05
CA CYS A 308 -27.65 -6.71 -4.49
C CYS A 308 -29.13 -6.90 -4.83
N LYS A 309 -29.74 -5.86 -5.40
CA LYS A 309 -31.18 -5.77 -5.69
C LYS A 309 -31.64 -6.64 -6.87
N ASN A 310 -30.73 -7.00 -7.79
CA ASN A 310 -30.99 -7.74 -9.02
C ASN A 310 -30.60 -9.22 -8.90
N LEU A 311 -30.07 -9.66 -7.76
CA LEU A 311 -29.83 -11.06 -7.50
C LEU A 311 -31.09 -11.75 -6.98
N GLU A 312 -31.22 -13.04 -7.30
CA GLU A 312 -32.17 -13.97 -6.69
C GLU A 312 -31.40 -15.24 -6.33
N MET A 313 -31.07 -15.39 -5.04
CA MET A 313 -30.36 -16.56 -4.52
C MET A 313 -31.36 -17.69 -4.28
N LEU A 314 -31.14 -18.87 -4.85
CA LEU A 314 -31.91 -20.07 -4.53
C LEU A 314 -31.41 -20.69 -3.22
N ASP A 315 -32.27 -21.41 -2.50
CA ASP A 315 -31.91 -22.11 -1.26
C ASP A 315 -30.74 -23.09 -1.45
N THR A 316 -30.64 -23.68 -2.65
CA THR A 316 -29.53 -24.54 -3.04
C THR A 316 -28.19 -23.79 -3.09
N ALA A 317 -28.20 -22.53 -3.52
CA ALA A 317 -27.00 -21.69 -3.57
C ALA A 317 -26.54 -21.32 -2.15
N THR A 318 -27.48 -20.93 -1.28
CA THR A 318 -27.20 -20.62 0.13
C THR A 318 -26.69 -21.84 0.88
N SER A 319 -27.32 -23.01 0.66
CA SER A 319 -26.89 -24.27 1.28
C SER A 319 -25.50 -24.71 0.81
N ALA A 320 -25.19 -24.56 -0.49
CA ALA A 320 -23.87 -24.84 -1.03
C ALA A 320 -22.80 -23.89 -0.48
N ALA A 321 -23.15 -22.62 -0.29
CA ALA A 321 -22.25 -21.60 0.25
C ALA A 321 -21.86 -21.89 1.70
N ALA A 322 -22.82 -22.35 2.51
CA ALA A 322 -22.61 -22.76 3.89
C ALA A 322 -21.63 -23.94 4.04
N ALA A 323 -21.62 -24.86 3.07
CA ALA A 323 -20.73 -26.01 3.05
C ALA A 323 -19.40 -25.77 2.31
N SER A 324 -19.15 -24.54 1.82
CA SER A 324 -18.01 -24.25 0.96
C SER A 324 -16.72 -24.03 1.77
N PRO A 325 -15.64 -24.80 1.53
CA PRO A 325 -14.35 -24.60 2.19
C PRO A 325 -13.49 -23.51 1.51
N PHE A 326 -14.02 -22.81 0.51
CA PHE A 326 -13.28 -21.85 -0.28
C PHE A 326 -12.81 -20.63 0.55
N GLN A 327 -11.51 -20.35 0.52
CA GLN A 327 -10.85 -19.43 1.46
C GLN A 327 -10.83 -17.96 1.02
N ARG A 328 -11.44 -17.62 -0.12
CA ARG A 328 -11.46 -16.24 -0.66
C ARG A 328 -12.89 -15.69 -0.78
N PRO A 329 -13.64 -15.55 0.33
CA PRO A 329 -15.06 -15.19 0.28
C PRO A 329 -15.34 -13.81 -0.35
N TYR A 330 -14.40 -12.86 -0.29
CA TYR A 330 -14.51 -11.60 -1.02
C TYR A 330 -14.60 -11.78 -2.55
N ASP A 331 -13.88 -12.75 -3.13
CA ASP A 331 -13.97 -13.02 -4.57
C ASP A 331 -15.38 -13.50 -4.96
N ILE A 332 -16.07 -14.20 -4.06
CA ILE A 332 -17.48 -14.63 -4.25
C ILE A 332 -18.41 -13.42 -4.21
N TYR A 333 -18.30 -12.59 -3.16
CA TYR A 333 -19.10 -11.37 -3.03
C TYR A 333 -18.92 -10.48 -4.26
N LYS A 334 -17.67 -10.25 -4.68
CA LYS A 334 -17.36 -9.44 -5.87
C LYS A 334 -18.03 -10.01 -7.12
N ALA A 335 -17.94 -11.31 -7.37
CA ALA A 335 -18.57 -11.93 -8.54
C ALA A 335 -20.10 -11.77 -8.53
N LEU A 336 -20.72 -11.90 -7.36
CA LEU A 336 -22.16 -11.69 -7.18
C LEU A 336 -22.56 -10.22 -7.39
N SER A 337 -21.80 -9.26 -6.83
CA SER A 337 -22.01 -7.83 -7.06
C SER A 337 -21.82 -7.43 -8.53
N ASP A 338 -20.84 -8.00 -9.21
CA ASP A 338 -20.64 -7.77 -10.64
C ASP A 338 -21.83 -8.31 -11.46
N LEU A 339 -22.37 -9.49 -11.11
CA LEU A 339 -23.58 -10.03 -11.73
C LEU A 339 -24.81 -9.13 -11.53
N ASP A 340 -24.96 -8.54 -10.35
CA ASP A 340 -26.01 -7.58 -10.02
C ASP A 340 -25.96 -6.33 -10.91
N GLU A 341 -24.76 -5.75 -11.03
CA GLU A 341 -24.52 -4.54 -11.80
C GLU A 341 -24.70 -4.79 -13.32
N ILE A 342 -24.34 -5.98 -13.79
CA ILE A 342 -24.56 -6.37 -15.19
C ILE A 342 -26.03 -6.27 -15.56
N VAL A 343 -26.96 -6.65 -14.67
CA VAL A 343 -28.39 -6.55 -14.94
C VAL A 343 -28.82 -5.09 -15.15
N ASP A 344 -28.31 -4.17 -14.32
CA ASP A 344 -28.58 -2.72 -14.45
C ASP A 344 -28.05 -2.17 -15.78
N VAL A 345 -26.81 -2.49 -16.14
CA VAL A 345 -26.19 -2.04 -17.40
C VAL A 345 -26.91 -2.64 -18.61
N TRP A 346 -27.26 -3.92 -18.54
CA TRP A 346 -27.97 -4.61 -19.61
C TRP A 346 -29.36 -4.02 -19.83
N SER A 347 -30.11 -3.75 -18.76
CA SER A 347 -31.44 -3.13 -18.86
C SER A 347 -31.36 -1.74 -19.50
N LYS A 348 -30.44 -0.88 -19.03
CA LYS A 348 -30.24 0.45 -19.60
C LYS A 348 -29.90 0.39 -21.09
N SER A 349 -28.96 -0.48 -21.48
CA SER A 349 -28.58 -0.65 -22.88
C SER A 349 -29.74 -1.19 -23.74
N ARG A 350 -30.56 -2.10 -23.20
CA ARG A 350 -31.75 -2.58 -23.91
C ARG A 350 -32.72 -1.45 -24.20
N ASP A 351 -32.98 -0.61 -23.22
CA ASP A 351 -33.94 0.49 -23.34
C ASP A 351 -33.42 1.59 -24.29
N GLU A 352 -32.12 1.86 -24.28
CA GLU A 352 -31.47 2.87 -25.14
C GLU A 352 -31.21 2.40 -26.58
N LYS A 353 -30.74 1.16 -26.75
CA LYS A 353 -30.16 0.64 -28.00
C LYS A 353 -30.95 -0.53 -28.59
N GLY A 354 -32.06 -0.93 -27.97
CA GLY A 354 -32.87 -2.08 -28.37
C GLY A 354 -32.27 -3.44 -28.02
N SER A 355 -31.05 -3.48 -27.47
CA SER A 355 -30.38 -4.71 -27.02
C SER A 355 -29.48 -4.43 -25.82
N GLY A 356 -29.52 -5.30 -24.81
CA GLY A 356 -28.66 -5.19 -23.63
C GLY A 356 -27.24 -5.71 -23.85
N GLY A 357 -26.96 -6.30 -25.02
CA GLY A 357 -25.65 -6.88 -25.36
C GLY A 357 -25.45 -8.30 -24.87
N ASP A 358 -24.25 -8.83 -25.14
CA ASP A 358 -23.84 -10.19 -24.80
C ASP A 358 -23.38 -10.29 -23.33
N LEU A 359 -23.91 -11.29 -22.61
CA LEU A 359 -23.61 -11.48 -21.19
C LEU A 359 -22.15 -11.88 -20.94
N LEU A 360 -21.55 -12.67 -21.83
CA LEU A 360 -20.14 -13.04 -21.70
C LEU A 360 -19.23 -11.82 -21.91
N GLN A 361 -19.58 -10.91 -22.81
CA GLN A 361 -18.87 -9.65 -22.98
C GLN A 361 -18.94 -8.77 -21.71
N HIS A 362 -20.11 -8.65 -21.09
CA HIS A 362 -20.26 -7.93 -19.81
C HIS A 362 -19.40 -8.53 -18.68
N LEU A 363 -19.28 -9.86 -18.65
CA LEU A 363 -18.39 -10.57 -17.73
C LEU A 363 -16.90 -10.36 -18.07
N ARG A 364 -16.55 -10.34 -19.36
CA ARG A 364 -15.18 -10.03 -19.83
C ARG A 364 -14.75 -8.63 -19.40
N ASP A 365 -15.61 -7.65 -19.58
CA ASP A 365 -15.34 -6.25 -19.24
C ASP A 365 -15.11 -6.05 -17.73
N ARG A 366 -15.63 -6.96 -16.89
CA ARG A 366 -15.43 -7.01 -15.43
C ARG A 366 -14.31 -7.96 -14.98
N GLY A 367 -13.55 -8.53 -15.92
CA GLY A 367 -12.39 -9.38 -15.63
C GLY A 367 -12.72 -10.85 -15.35
N TRP A 368 -13.96 -11.29 -15.60
CA TRP A 368 -14.37 -12.70 -15.46
C TRP A 368 -14.21 -13.51 -16.74
N GLY A 369 -13.82 -12.89 -17.87
CA GLY A 369 -13.83 -13.50 -19.20
C GLY A 369 -13.26 -14.91 -19.32
N LYS A 370 -12.02 -15.14 -18.87
CA LYS A 370 -11.37 -16.48 -18.91
C LYS A 370 -11.92 -17.47 -17.88
N ARG A 371 -12.71 -16.98 -16.92
CA ARG A 371 -13.27 -17.71 -15.78
C ARG A 371 -14.75 -18.02 -15.98
N SER A 372 -15.39 -17.38 -16.94
CA SER A 372 -16.80 -17.54 -17.25
C SER A 372 -17.00 -18.43 -18.46
N SER A 373 -17.95 -19.35 -18.37
CA SER A 373 -18.48 -20.07 -19.52
C SER A 373 -19.99 -19.92 -19.55
N MET A 374 -20.55 -19.73 -20.75
CA MET A 374 -22.01 -19.69 -20.96
C MET A 374 -22.61 -21.09 -21.15
N HIS A 375 -21.75 -22.11 -21.26
CA HIS A 375 -22.15 -23.49 -21.54
C HIS A 375 -21.34 -24.48 -20.69
N ILE A 376 -21.94 -25.63 -20.40
CA ILE A 376 -21.23 -26.82 -19.94
C ILE A 376 -20.89 -27.70 -21.15
N SER A 377 -19.83 -28.52 -21.06
CA SER A 377 -19.44 -29.40 -22.17
C SER A 377 -20.55 -30.41 -22.51
N ASP A 378 -20.69 -30.81 -23.77
CA ASP A 378 -21.70 -31.80 -24.19
C ASP A 378 -21.56 -33.14 -23.44
N THR A 379 -20.33 -33.50 -23.06
CA THR A 379 -20.06 -34.71 -22.27
C THR A 379 -20.56 -34.56 -20.82
N THR A 380 -20.36 -33.38 -20.21
CA THR A 380 -20.92 -33.05 -18.88
C THR A 380 -22.45 -32.98 -18.95
N ARG A 381 -23.00 -32.36 -20.00
CA ARG A 381 -24.45 -32.25 -20.24
C ARG A 381 -25.10 -33.62 -20.42
N GLY A 382 -24.42 -34.60 -21.01
CA GLY A 382 -24.94 -35.96 -21.17
C GLY A 382 -24.89 -36.80 -19.88
N LYS A 383 -23.81 -36.69 -19.09
CA LYS A 383 -23.54 -37.59 -17.96
C LYS A 383 -23.87 -37.02 -16.57
N LEU A 384 -23.78 -35.70 -16.41
CA LEU A 384 -23.81 -35.01 -15.10
C LEU A 384 -24.86 -33.89 -15.06
N ARG A 385 -25.81 -33.90 -15.99
CA ARG A 385 -26.86 -32.89 -16.14
C ARG A 385 -27.58 -32.54 -14.83
N SER A 386 -27.90 -33.54 -14.03
CA SER A 386 -28.64 -33.40 -12.78
C SER A 386 -27.94 -32.50 -11.76
N HIS A 387 -26.62 -32.34 -11.82
CA HIS A 387 -25.87 -31.43 -10.94
C HIS A 387 -26.03 -29.96 -11.32
N TYR A 388 -26.43 -29.66 -12.55
CA TYR A 388 -26.60 -28.32 -13.08
C TYR A 388 -28.08 -27.94 -13.23
N GLU A 389 -29.01 -28.80 -12.80
CA GLU A 389 -30.45 -28.54 -12.83
C GLU A 389 -30.95 -28.06 -11.47
N PHE A 390 -31.55 -26.87 -11.46
CA PHE A 390 -32.10 -26.25 -10.27
C PHE A 390 -33.59 -25.98 -10.48
N GLU A 391 -34.37 -26.04 -9.40
CA GLU A 391 -35.77 -25.69 -9.45
C GLU A 391 -35.93 -24.17 -9.36
N TYR A 392 -36.51 -23.57 -10.41
CA TYR A 392 -36.78 -22.14 -10.48
C TYR A 392 -38.14 -21.91 -11.13
N GLN A 393 -39.01 -21.14 -10.46
CA GLN A 393 -40.37 -20.84 -10.91
C GLN A 393 -41.21 -22.12 -11.18
N GLY A 394 -41.08 -23.12 -10.30
CA GLY A 394 -41.82 -24.39 -10.36
C GLY A 394 -41.40 -25.31 -11.52
N LYS A 395 -40.24 -25.06 -12.13
CA LYS A 395 -39.67 -25.87 -13.21
C LYS A 395 -38.20 -26.16 -12.95
N LYS A 396 -37.76 -27.37 -13.27
CA LYS A 396 -36.33 -27.68 -13.34
C LYS A 396 -35.73 -27.02 -14.58
N GLN A 397 -34.69 -26.22 -14.38
CA GLN A 397 -33.99 -25.49 -15.43
C GLN A 397 -32.49 -25.75 -15.33
N LEU A 398 -31.82 -25.75 -16.47
CA LEU A 398 -30.38 -26.00 -16.56
C LEU A 398 -29.60 -24.68 -16.41
N PHE A 399 -28.73 -24.59 -15.41
CA PHE A 399 -27.91 -23.42 -15.11
C PHE A 399 -26.51 -23.64 -15.70
N GLU A 400 -26.42 -23.49 -17.01
CA GLU A 400 -25.16 -23.65 -17.75
C GLU A 400 -24.17 -22.51 -17.54
N PRO A 401 -24.61 -21.23 -17.53
CA PRO A 401 -23.70 -20.12 -17.27
C PRO A 401 -23.06 -20.23 -15.88
N HIS A 402 -21.75 -20.07 -15.82
CA HIS A 402 -21.02 -20.12 -14.56
C HIS A 402 -19.73 -19.33 -14.58
N ILE A 403 -19.31 -18.88 -13.39
CA ILE A 403 -18.00 -18.30 -13.11
C ILE A 403 -17.23 -19.31 -12.26
N THR A 404 -16.01 -19.66 -12.66
CA THR A 404 -15.08 -20.49 -11.89
C THR A 404 -13.97 -19.63 -11.30
N ILE A 405 -13.82 -19.67 -9.97
CA ILE A 405 -12.86 -18.86 -9.24
C ILE A 405 -11.75 -19.76 -8.70
N GLY A 406 -10.56 -19.58 -9.25
CA GLY A 406 -9.39 -20.41 -8.91
C GLY A 406 -9.39 -21.76 -9.60
N ALA A 407 -8.51 -22.65 -9.12
CA ALA A 407 -8.29 -23.98 -9.68
C ALA A 407 -7.69 -24.90 -8.60
N GLY A 408 -7.74 -26.20 -8.83
CA GLY A 408 -7.20 -27.19 -7.90
C GLY A 408 -8.23 -27.67 -6.88
N ASP A 409 -7.87 -27.61 -5.60
CA ASP A 409 -8.66 -28.19 -4.53
C ASP A 409 -9.84 -27.29 -4.08
N PRO A 410 -10.81 -27.82 -3.30
CA PRO A 410 -11.98 -27.05 -2.88
C PRO A 410 -11.69 -25.79 -2.05
N ASN A 411 -10.53 -25.65 -1.41
CA ASN A 411 -10.17 -24.43 -0.66
C ASN A 411 -9.78 -23.28 -1.60
N SER A 412 -9.21 -23.61 -2.76
CA SER A 412 -8.71 -22.66 -3.76
C SER A 412 -9.63 -22.50 -4.97
N CYS A 413 -10.60 -23.41 -5.17
CA CYS A 413 -11.50 -23.48 -6.32
C CYS A 413 -12.98 -23.46 -5.92
N ALA A 414 -13.74 -22.50 -6.47
CA ALA A 414 -15.19 -22.41 -6.34
C ALA A 414 -15.87 -22.11 -7.67
N SER A 415 -17.16 -22.43 -7.81
CA SER A 415 -17.98 -22.01 -8.94
C SER A 415 -19.29 -21.37 -8.50
N ILE A 416 -19.78 -20.44 -9.34
CA ILE A 416 -21.08 -19.78 -9.22
C ILE A 416 -21.88 -20.13 -10.47
N HIS A 417 -22.98 -20.86 -10.32
CA HIS A 417 -23.88 -21.22 -11.44
C HIS A 417 -25.14 -20.37 -11.41
N PHE A 418 -25.50 -19.80 -12.56
CA PHE A 418 -26.58 -18.83 -12.65
C PHE A 418 -27.29 -18.87 -13.99
N ILE A 419 -28.47 -18.24 -14.04
CA ILE A 419 -29.17 -17.87 -15.27
C ILE A 419 -29.57 -16.40 -15.21
N PHE A 420 -29.74 -15.77 -16.36
CA PHE A 420 -30.28 -14.42 -16.44
C PHE A 420 -31.75 -14.46 -16.88
N ASP A 421 -32.67 -14.21 -15.94
CA ASP A 421 -34.08 -14.00 -16.25
C ASP A 421 -34.27 -12.55 -16.74
N GLN A 422 -34.20 -12.38 -18.06
CA GLN A 422 -34.34 -11.08 -18.72
C GLN A 422 -35.75 -10.47 -18.58
N ARG A 423 -36.78 -11.29 -18.30
CA ARG A 423 -38.15 -10.79 -18.12
C ARG A 423 -38.32 -10.16 -16.74
N ARG A 424 -37.76 -10.80 -15.72
CA ARG A 424 -37.78 -10.30 -14.34
C ARG A 424 -36.62 -9.36 -14.02
N LEU A 425 -35.66 -9.22 -14.94
CA LEU A 425 -34.39 -8.52 -14.73
C LEU A 425 -33.71 -9.02 -13.45
N LYS A 426 -33.50 -10.34 -13.38
CA LYS A 426 -32.88 -11.01 -12.24
C LYS A 426 -31.76 -11.93 -12.69
N MET A 427 -30.60 -11.81 -12.05
CA MET A 427 -29.59 -12.87 -12.09
C MET A 427 -29.92 -13.89 -11.01
N VAL A 428 -30.33 -15.08 -11.45
CA VAL A 428 -30.78 -16.15 -10.55
C VAL A 428 -29.61 -17.09 -10.32
N VAL A 429 -29.22 -17.29 -9.07
CA VAL A 429 -28.04 -18.07 -8.69
C VAL A 429 -28.47 -19.39 -8.06
N GLY A 430 -28.08 -20.49 -8.68
CA GLY A 430 -28.46 -21.85 -8.27
C GLY A 430 -27.42 -22.55 -7.39
N HIS A 431 -26.15 -22.16 -7.52
CA HIS A 431 -25.03 -22.76 -6.77
C HIS A 431 -23.93 -21.73 -6.51
N VAL A 432 -23.36 -21.73 -5.31
CA VAL A 432 -22.17 -20.95 -4.93
C VAL A 432 -21.33 -21.80 -3.99
N GLY A 433 -20.10 -22.15 -4.37
CA GLY A 433 -19.20 -22.91 -3.51
C GLY A 433 -18.35 -23.90 -4.30
N LYS A 434 -18.13 -25.11 -3.77
CA LYS A 434 -17.31 -26.14 -4.43
C LYS A 434 -17.69 -26.31 -5.90
N HIS A 435 -16.70 -26.38 -6.78
CA HIS A 435 -16.93 -26.59 -8.20
C HIS A 435 -17.81 -27.83 -8.46
N LEU A 436 -18.86 -27.69 -9.27
CA LEU A 436 -19.76 -28.80 -9.62
C LEU A 436 -19.01 -29.90 -10.41
N PRO A 437 -19.39 -31.18 -10.26
CA PRO A 437 -18.70 -32.29 -10.93
C PRO A 437 -18.68 -32.11 -12.45
N ASN A 438 -17.53 -32.38 -13.06
CA ASN A 438 -17.37 -32.39 -14.51
C ASN A 438 -16.67 -33.70 -14.94
N THR A 439 -16.37 -33.87 -16.22
CA THR A 439 -15.77 -35.12 -16.72
C THR A 439 -14.27 -35.25 -16.45
N LYS A 440 -13.65 -34.23 -15.84
CA LYS A 440 -12.22 -34.13 -15.50
C LYS A 440 -11.96 -34.06 -13.99
N THR A 441 -12.99 -33.89 -13.17
CA THR A 441 -12.97 -33.77 -11.70
C THR A 441 -14.04 -34.66 -11.10
#